data_AF-A0A3Q8W4B5-F1
#
_entry.id   AF-A0A3Q8W4B5-F1
#
_cell.length_a   1.000
_cell.length_b   1.000
_cell.length_c   1.000
_cell.angle_alpha   90.00
_cell.angle_beta   90.00
_cell.angle_gamma   90.00
#
_symmetry.space_group_name_H-M   'P 1'
#
loop_
_entity.id
_entity.type
_entity.pdbx_description
1 polymer ?
#
loop_
_entity_poly.entity_id
_entity_poly.type
_entity_poly.pdbx_seq_one_letter_code
_entity_poly.pdbx_strand_id
1 'polypeptide(L)'
;MTTAYERLLGTGFDGTPAGDPYDVIWEGEDDPAHRDRVPGLTALLDDPAAPCGERLLALIALVHWAEPAGYEAVVRAATTDPRGAFWYGWSTDRWFSQDDSYGHFCEAAVRSRDLAEEKGTSRLRAATLRALVGLADREGFGDRLGDCLDAESVRDCLPGIRAAVERGLAGMRAGQRYRFDVETQLVGLAGAVTLVDEELAVELLRTLLGDEPSGRALRHAAGPVSRCRGPAGKALASWLREAGDDYVREVLGQREPADGDFRPDVEAG
;
A
#
# COMPACT_ATOMS: atom_id res chain seq x y z
N MET A 1 -18.00 27.88 -15.96
CA MET A 1 -17.40 28.24 -14.66
C MET A 1 -16.52 27.07 -14.27
N THR A 2 -15.23 27.31 -14.03
CA THR A 2 -14.31 26.23 -13.64
C THR A 2 -14.69 25.72 -12.25
N THR A 3 -14.82 24.41 -12.06
CA THR A 3 -15.18 23.82 -10.75
C THR A 3 -14.05 24.03 -9.74
N ALA A 4 -14.31 23.79 -8.45
CA ALA A 4 -13.25 23.81 -7.44
C ALA A 4 -12.18 22.75 -7.73
N TYR A 5 -12.61 21.54 -8.08
CA TYR A 5 -11.73 20.45 -8.49
C TYR A 5 -10.85 20.80 -9.71
N GLU A 6 -11.43 21.36 -10.77
CA GLU A 6 -10.67 21.70 -11.99
C GLU A 6 -9.53 22.69 -11.70
N ARG A 7 -9.72 23.63 -10.75
CA ARG A 7 -8.67 24.55 -10.32
C ARG A 7 -7.62 23.89 -9.42
N LEU A 8 -8.01 22.90 -8.63
CA LEU A 8 -7.15 22.31 -7.60
C LEU A 8 -6.33 21.12 -8.11
N LEU A 9 -6.90 20.27 -8.96
CA LEU A 9 -6.27 19.05 -9.47
C LEU A 9 -6.44 18.86 -10.98
N GLY A 10 -7.36 19.58 -11.63
CA GLY A 10 -7.52 19.55 -13.09
C GLY A 10 -6.55 20.45 -13.86
N THR A 11 -5.70 21.21 -13.15
CA THR A 11 -4.72 22.13 -13.75
C THR A 11 -3.37 21.94 -13.05
N GLY A 12 -2.30 21.75 -13.83
CA GLY A 12 -0.93 21.66 -13.35
C GLY A 12 -0.46 22.95 -12.67
N PHE A 13 0.69 22.91 -12.01
CA PHE A 13 1.26 24.09 -11.34
C PHE A 13 1.73 25.17 -12.33
N ASP A 14 2.03 24.78 -13.57
CA ASP A 14 2.35 25.68 -14.68
C ASP A 14 1.10 26.35 -15.32
N GLY A 15 -0.10 26.02 -14.85
CA GLY A 15 -1.36 26.54 -15.36
C GLY A 15 -1.92 25.79 -16.58
N THR A 16 -1.29 24.70 -17.02
CA THR A 16 -1.79 23.87 -18.11
C THR A 16 -2.83 22.86 -17.62
N PRO A 17 -3.86 22.51 -18.42
CA PRO A 17 -4.81 21.45 -18.04
C PRO A 17 -4.09 20.11 -17.85
N ALA A 18 -4.36 19.43 -16.73
CA ALA A 18 -3.79 18.12 -16.45
C ALA A 18 -4.59 17.02 -17.17
N GLY A 19 -3.89 16.08 -17.80
CA GLY A 19 -4.50 14.90 -18.41
C GLY A 19 -4.89 13.83 -17.37
N ASP A 20 -4.09 13.73 -16.30
CA ASP A 20 -4.32 12.87 -15.14
C ASP A 20 -4.15 13.70 -13.85
N PRO A 21 -5.14 13.77 -12.95
CA PRO A 21 -4.98 14.44 -11.65
C PRO A 21 -3.88 13.84 -10.78
N TYR A 22 -3.49 12.58 -10.97
CA TYR A 22 -2.36 11.98 -10.24
C TYR A 22 -1.05 12.68 -10.56
N ASP A 23 -0.82 13.13 -11.79
CA ASP A 23 0.40 13.87 -12.16
C ASP A 23 0.53 15.13 -11.30
N VAL A 24 -0.57 15.88 -11.12
CA VAL A 24 -0.60 17.07 -10.27
C VAL A 24 -0.37 16.74 -8.80
N ILE A 25 -0.90 15.60 -8.33
CA ILE A 25 -0.67 15.15 -6.95
C ILE A 25 0.82 14.87 -6.75
N TRP A 26 1.44 14.10 -7.63
CA TRP A 26 2.85 13.72 -7.50
C TRP A 26 3.80 14.90 -7.71
N GLU A 27 3.54 15.77 -8.69
CA GLU A 27 4.33 17.01 -8.89
C GLU A 27 4.28 17.94 -7.68
N GLY A 28 3.17 17.92 -6.93
CA GLY A 28 3.01 18.74 -5.74
C GLY A 28 3.99 18.40 -4.62
N GLU A 29 4.65 17.23 -4.67
CA GLU A 29 5.73 16.90 -3.73
C GLU A 29 6.90 17.89 -3.84
N ASP A 30 7.28 18.23 -5.07
CA ASP A 30 8.44 19.08 -5.39
C ASP A 30 8.07 20.56 -5.60
N ASP A 31 6.80 20.86 -5.88
CA ASP A 31 6.33 22.24 -6.10
C ASP A 31 5.77 22.87 -4.81
N PRO A 32 6.38 23.94 -4.27
CA PRO A 32 5.89 24.57 -3.05
C PRO A 32 4.49 25.19 -3.17
N ALA A 33 4.00 25.45 -4.39
CA ALA A 33 2.67 25.99 -4.67
C ALA A 33 1.54 25.00 -4.34
N HIS A 34 1.83 23.72 -4.07
CA HIS A 34 0.83 22.79 -3.53
C HIS A 34 0.18 23.32 -2.25
N ARG A 35 0.93 24.07 -1.43
CA ARG A 35 0.46 24.66 -0.16
C ARG A 35 -0.74 25.60 -0.37
N ASP A 36 -0.77 26.33 -1.49
CA ASP A 36 -1.87 27.25 -1.81
C ASP A 36 -3.18 26.49 -2.16
N ARG A 37 -3.08 25.21 -2.53
CA ARG A 37 -4.22 24.36 -2.87
C ARG A 37 -4.82 23.64 -1.65
N VAL A 38 -4.06 23.48 -0.57
CA VAL A 38 -4.46 22.73 0.64
C VAL A 38 -5.79 23.21 1.25
N PRO A 39 -6.04 24.53 1.44
CA PRO A 39 -7.33 24.98 1.98
C PRO A 39 -8.52 24.59 1.09
N GLY A 40 -8.34 24.68 -0.23
CA GLY A 40 -9.37 24.32 -1.20
C GLY A 40 -9.64 22.81 -1.23
N LEU A 41 -8.59 21.99 -1.14
CA LEU A 41 -8.72 20.52 -1.08
C LEU A 41 -9.37 20.05 0.22
N THR A 42 -9.05 20.70 1.34
CA THR A 42 -9.69 20.43 2.64
C THR A 42 -11.18 20.75 2.57
N ALA A 43 -11.54 21.92 2.02
CA ALA A 43 -12.94 22.29 1.83
C ALA A 43 -13.68 21.34 0.87
N LEU A 44 -13.00 20.88 -0.20
CA LEU A 44 -13.56 19.92 -1.15
C LEU A 44 -13.82 18.56 -0.47
N LEU A 45 -12.89 18.07 0.35
CA LEU A 45 -13.05 16.82 1.09
C LEU A 45 -14.28 16.85 2.02
N ASP A 46 -14.49 17.99 2.68
CA ASP A 46 -15.58 18.20 3.63
C ASP A 46 -16.95 18.51 2.98
N ASP A 47 -17.00 18.78 1.68
CA ASP A 47 -18.23 19.09 0.96
C ASP A 47 -19.03 17.82 0.60
N PRO A 48 -20.17 17.52 1.26
CA PRO A 48 -20.97 16.34 0.93
C PRO A 48 -21.70 16.45 -0.41
N ALA A 49 -21.79 17.66 -1.00
CA ALA A 49 -22.40 17.86 -2.32
C ALA A 49 -21.40 17.66 -3.46
N ALA A 50 -20.09 17.63 -3.17
CA ALA A 50 -19.07 17.37 -4.16
C ALA A 50 -19.06 15.89 -4.62
N PRO A 51 -18.76 15.61 -5.90
CA PRO A 51 -18.66 14.24 -6.40
C PRO A 51 -17.65 13.39 -5.61
N CYS A 52 -17.99 12.14 -5.30
CA CYS A 52 -17.13 11.25 -4.50
C CYS A 52 -15.72 11.10 -5.08
N GLY A 53 -15.58 11.03 -6.40
CA GLY A 53 -14.27 10.94 -7.06
C GLY A 53 -13.38 12.16 -6.83
N GLU A 54 -13.94 13.36 -6.88
CA GLU A 54 -13.20 14.59 -6.62
C GLU A 54 -12.74 14.67 -5.15
N ARG A 55 -13.62 14.25 -4.23
CA ARG A 55 -13.32 14.16 -2.79
C ARG A 55 -12.28 13.10 -2.48
N LEU A 56 -12.31 11.96 -3.17
CA LEU A 56 -11.31 10.91 -3.05
C LEU A 56 -9.94 11.39 -3.52
N LEU A 57 -9.85 12.03 -4.69
CA LEU A 57 -8.61 12.60 -5.20
C LEU A 57 -8.07 13.70 -4.28
N ALA A 58 -8.94 14.54 -3.71
CA ALA A 58 -8.54 15.51 -2.70
C ALA A 58 -7.96 14.85 -1.44
N LEU A 59 -8.56 13.75 -0.97
CA LEU A 59 -8.03 12.99 0.15
C LEU A 59 -6.65 12.39 -0.17
N ILE A 60 -6.48 11.80 -1.36
CA ILE A 60 -5.17 11.27 -1.80
C ILE A 60 -4.12 12.39 -1.83
N ALA A 61 -4.45 13.55 -2.41
CA ALA A 61 -3.57 14.72 -2.44
C ALA A 61 -3.16 15.16 -1.03
N LEU A 62 -4.12 15.29 -0.12
CA LEU A 62 -3.86 15.69 1.27
C LEU A 62 -2.98 14.69 2.01
N VAL A 63 -3.18 13.38 1.82
CA VAL A 63 -2.32 12.34 2.41
C VAL A 63 -0.90 12.41 1.82
N HIS A 64 -0.79 12.53 0.50
CA HIS A 64 0.50 12.55 -0.19
C HIS A 64 1.32 13.79 0.16
N TRP A 65 0.67 14.95 0.29
CA TRP A 65 1.32 16.20 0.71
C TRP A 65 1.49 16.31 2.24
N ALA A 66 1.30 15.21 2.98
CA ALA A 66 1.49 15.13 4.42
C ALA A 66 0.62 16.08 5.27
N GLU A 67 -0.59 16.39 4.80
CA GLU A 67 -1.52 17.28 5.49
C GLU A 67 -2.30 16.54 6.59
N PRO A 68 -2.44 17.13 7.80
CA PRO A 68 -3.15 16.50 8.92
C PRO A 68 -4.56 16.03 8.56
N ALA A 69 -5.32 16.85 7.83
CA ALA A 69 -6.70 16.55 7.44
C ALA A 69 -6.81 15.24 6.62
N GLY A 70 -5.82 14.98 5.76
CA GLY A 70 -5.77 13.75 4.97
C GLY A 70 -5.52 12.52 5.85
N TYR A 71 -4.47 12.56 6.67
CA TYR A 71 -4.15 11.46 7.59
C TYR A 71 -5.29 11.16 8.57
N GLU A 72 -5.85 12.19 9.20
CA GLU A 72 -6.94 12.01 10.17
C GLU A 72 -8.20 11.41 9.53
N ALA A 73 -8.52 11.78 8.29
CA ALA A 73 -9.63 11.20 7.55
C ALA A 73 -9.43 9.70 7.29
N VAL A 74 -8.22 9.29 6.87
CA VAL A 74 -7.89 7.88 6.65
C VAL A 74 -7.93 7.09 7.97
N VAL A 75 -7.28 7.60 9.03
CA VAL A 75 -7.27 6.93 10.34
C VAL A 75 -8.69 6.76 10.88
N ARG A 76 -9.52 7.80 10.80
CA ARG A 76 -10.91 7.75 11.26
C ARG A 76 -11.72 6.69 10.52
N ALA A 77 -11.64 6.64 9.19
CA ALA A 77 -12.35 5.64 8.40
C ALA A 77 -11.86 4.22 8.72
N ALA A 78 -10.54 4.01 8.74
CA ALA A 78 -9.93 2.70 8.98
C ALA A 78 -10.25 2.13 10.38
N THR A 79 -10.46 2.99 11.37
CA THR A 79 -10.69 2.56 12.77
C THR A 79 -12.15 2.50 13.18
N THR A 80 -13.06 3.15 12.44
CA THR A 80 -14.48 3.23 12.80
C THR A 80 -15.35 2.29 11.96
N ASP A 81 -15.43 2.55 10.66
CA ASP A 81 -16.20 1.75 9.71
C ASP A 81 -15.54 1.86 8.33
N PRO A 82 -14.60 0.96 8.00
CA PRO A 82 -13.85 1.03 6.75
C PRO A 82 -14.74 0.98 5.50
N ARG A 83 -15.90 0.31 5.58
CA ARG A 83 -16.83 0.16 4.44
C ARG A 83 -17.91 1.24 4.39
N GLY A 84 -18.08 2.00 5.47
CA GLY A 84 -18.96 3.16 5.55
C GLY A 84 -18.35 4.46 5.03
N ALA A 85 -17.09 4.45 4.59
CA ALA A 85 -16.43 5.63 4.05
C ALA A 85 -17.06 6.07 2.72
N PHE A 86 -17.12 7.39 2.47
CA PHE A 86 -17.81 7.95 1.30
C PHE A 86 -17.22 7.50 -0.05
N TRP A 87 -15.96 7.07 -0.06
CA TRP A 87 -15.23 6.62 -1.23
C TRP A 87 -15.37 5.11 -1.49
N TYR A 88 -15.95 4.34 -0.57
CA TYR A 88 -15.92 2.89 -0.66
C TYR A 88 -16.67 2.38 -1.89
N GLY A 89 -15.97 1.62 -2.73
CA GLY A 89 -16.47 1.09 -4.00
C GLY A 89 -16.36 2.06 -5.18
N TRP A 90 -15.73 3.23 -4.99
CA TRP A 90 -15.54 4.21 -6.06
C TRP A 90 -14.31 3.90 -6.92
N SER A 91 -13.19 3.58 -6.28
CA SER A 91 -12.00 3.08 -6.96
C SER A 91 -12.01 1.57 -6.88
N THR A 92 -12.22 0.89 -8.00
CA THR A 92 -12.28 -0.58 -8.02
C THR A 92 -11.12 -1.18 -8.78
N ASP A 93 -10.49 -2.18 -8.19
CA ASP A 93 -9.44 -2.94 -8.86
C ASP A 93 -10.00 -3.76 -10.03
N ARG A 94 -9.22 -3.89 -11.10
CA ARG A 94 -9.65 -4.56 -12.35
C ARG A 94 -9.86 -6.06 -12.23
N TRP A 95 -9.26 -6.71 -11.23
CA TRP A 95 -9.16 -8.17 -11.15
C TRP A 95 -10.23 -8.79 -10.25
N PHE A 96 -10.54 -8.13 -9.14
CA PHE A 96 -11.49 -8.57 -8.11
C PHE A 96 -12.70 -7.63 -8.00
N SER A 97 -12.71 -6.52 -8.73
CA SER A 97 -13.76 -5.49 -8.67
C SER A 97 -14.05 -5.04 -7.23
N GLN A 98 -13.00 -4.99 -6.40
CA GLN A 98 -13.07 -4.53 -5.02
C GLN A 98 -12.56 -3.12 -4.89
N ASP A 99 -13.00 -2.44 -3.85
CA ASP A 99 -12.43 -1.15 -3.49
C ASP A 99 -10.91 -1.27 -3.28
N ASP A 100 -10.12 -0.46 -3.97
CA ASP A 100 -8.65 -0.41 -3.84
C ASP A 100 -8.16 0.94 -3.29
N SER A 101 -9.09 1.78 -2.82
CA SER A 101 -8.82 3.13 -2.29
C SER A 101 -7.80 3.09 -1.15
N TYR A 102 -7.86 2.08 -0.28
CA TYR A 102 -6.90 1.90 0.80
C TYR A 102 -5.46 1.64 0.32
N GLY A 103 -5.30 1.00 -0.85
CA GLY A 103 -4.02 0.86 -1.52
C GLY A 103 -3.42 2.22 -1.89
N HIS A 104 -4.23 3.11 -2.47
CA HIS A 104 -3.81 4.47 -2.83
C HIS A 104 -3.40 5.29 -1.60
N PHE A 105 -4.14 5.19 -0.48
CA PHE A 105 -3.75 5.87 0.75
C PHE A 105 -2.45 5.34 1.34
N CYS A 106 -2.21 4.03 1.23
CA CYS A 106 -0.95 3.44 1.68
C CYS A 106 0.23 3.99 0.87
N GLU A 107 0.12 3.99 -0.45
CA GLU A 107 1.16 4.53 -1.33
C GLU A 107 1.40 6.02 -1.06
N ALA A 108 0.33 6.83 -1.00
CA ALA A 108 0.41 8.25 -0.69
C ALA A 108 1.09 8.50 0.68
N ALA A 109 0.70 7.76 1.72
CA ALA A 109 1.27 7.91 3.06
C ALA A 109 2.74 7.47 3.10
N VAL A 110 3.13 6.42 2.39
CA VAL A 110 4.54 6.03 2.27
C VAL A 110 5.35 7.15 1.64
N ARG A 111 4.92 7.64 0.46
CA ARG A 111 5.64 8.67 -0.32
C ARG A 111 5.74 10.00 0.42
N SER A 112 4.75 10.34 1.22
CA SER A 112 4.72 11.58 2.01
C SER A 112 5.78 11.70 3.13
N ARG A 113 6.77 10.81 3.21
CA ARG A 113 7.75 10.73 4.31
C ARG A 113 8.47 12.07 4.55
N ASP A 114 9.07 12.61 3.51
CA ASP A 114 9.96 13.77 3.64
C ASP A 114 9.15 15.03 3.96
N LEU A 115 8.00 15.20 3.30
CA LEU A 115 7.05 16.27 3.64
C LEU A 115 6.49 16.12 5.05
N ALA A 116 6.25 14.90 5.55
CA ALA A 116 5.75 14.69 6.90
C ALA A 116 6.79 15.08 7.97
N GLU A 117 8.09 14.87 7.68
CA GLU A 117 9.17 15.36 8.51
C GLU A 117 9.24 16.90 8.46
N GLU A 118 9.21 17.50 7.27
CA GLU A 118 9.24 18.95 7.08
C GLU A 118 8.08 19.66 7.81
N LYS A 119 6.87 19.12 7.68
CA LYS A 119 5.64 19.70 8.25
C LYS A 119 5.39 19.29 9.70
N GLY A 120 6.22 18.41 10.28
CA GLY A 120 6.04 17.92 11.65
C GLY A 120 4.82 16.99 11.83
N THR A 121 4.37 16.32 10.77
CA THR A 121 3.20 15.42 10.76
C THR A 121 3.59 13.94 10.78
N SER A 122 4.87 13.60 10.99
CA SER A 122 5.37 12.20 10.99
C SER A 122 4.61 11.27 11.93
N ARG A 123 4.12 11.75 13.09
CA ARG A 123 3.30 10.93 14.00
C ARG A 123 1.95 10.55 13.40
N LEU A 124 1.34 11.46 12.64
CA LEU A 124 0.08 11.21 11.92
C LEU A 124 0.32 10.26 10.75
N ARG A 125 1.42 10.44 9.99
CA ARG A 125 1.84 9.47 8.95
C ARG A 125 1.95 8.05 9.54
N ALA A 126 2.68 7.90 10.63
CA ALA A 126 2.86 6.60 11.28
C ALA A 126 1.53 6.02 11.82
N ALA A 127 0.63 6.86 12.33
CA ALA A 127 -0.70 6.42 12.75
C ALA A 127 -1.56 5.95 11.57
N THR A 128 -1.49 6.65 10.44
CA THR A 128 -2.15 6.27 9.18
C THR A 128 -1.67 4.91 8.71
N LEU A 129 -0.36 4.70 8.60
CA LEU A 129 0.20 3.41 8.15
C LEU A 129 -0.17 2.27 9.09
N ARG A 130 -0.14 2.48 10.42
CA ARG A 130 -0.60 1.47 11.38
C ARG A 130 -2.08 1.13 11.23
N ALA A 131 -2.93 2.14 10.99
CA ALA A 131 -4.35 1.93 10.78
C ALA A 131 -4.62 1.13 9.49
N LEU A 132 -3.91 1.46 8.40
CA LEU A 132 -4.01 0.75 7.13
C LEU A 132 -3.53 -0.71 7.24
N VAL A 133 -2.37 -0.95 7.87
CA VAL A 133 -1.89 -2.32 8.14
C VAL A 133 -2.90 -3.12 8.98
N GLY A 134 -3.58 -2.46 9.92
CA GLY A 134 -4.65 -3.08 10.72
C GLY A 134 -5.89 -3.54 9.92
N LEU A 135 -5.99 -3.17 8.63
CA LEU A 135 -7.04 -3.61 7.72
C LEU A 135 -6.62 -4.74 6.78
N ALA A 136 -5.35 -5.15 6.78
CA ALA A 136 -4.79 -6.05 5.77
C ALA A 136 -5.45 -7.45 5.72
N ASP A 137 -6.14 -7.86 6.79
CA ASP A 137 -6.92 -9.10 6.84
C ASP A 137 -8.40 -8.91 6.48
N ARG A 138 -8.85 -7.70 6.14
CA ARG A 138 -10.28 -7.38 5.99
C ARG A 138 -10.61 -6.60 4.72
N GLU A 139 -9.70 -5.77 4.25
CA GLU A 139 -9.83 -4.97 3.04
C GLU A 139 -8.65 -5.22 2.09
N GLY A 140 -8.93 -5.10 0.78
CA GLY A 140 -7.93 -5.26 -0.27
C GLY A 140 -7.13 -3.98 -0.51
N PHE A 141 -5.84 -4.14 -0.81
CA PHE A 141 -4.91 -3.05 -1.11
C PHE A 141 -4.27 -3.19 -2.50
N GLY A 142 -4.70 -4.21 -3.27
CA GLY A 142 -3.96 -4.65 -4.46
C GLY A 142 -2.55 -5.10 -4.09
N ASP A 143 -1.57 -4.72 -4.91
CA ASP A 143 -0.16 -5.06 -4.67
C ASP A 143 0.57 -4.02 -3.78
N ARG A 144 -0.09 -2.94 -3.35
CA ARG A 144 0.57 -1.75 -2.78
C ARG A 144 1.01 -1.89 -1.31
N LEU A 145 0.27 -2.63 -0.48
CA LEU A 145 0.50 -2.59 0.98
C LEU A 145 1.85 -3.20 1.41
N GLY A 146 2.23 -4.34 0.84
CA GLY A 146 3.53 -4.97 1.13
C GLY A 146 4.68 -4.30 0.40
N ASP A 147 4.44 -3.87 -0.84
CA ASP A 147 5.51 -3.39 -1.73
C ASP A 147 5.93 -1.94 -1.45
N CYS A 148 5.04 -1.12 -0.88
CA CYS A 148 5.35 0.28 -0.61
C CYS A 148 6.04 0.50 0.74
N LEU A 149 5.93 -0.38 1.74
CA LEU A 149 6.45 -0.07 3.07
C LEU A 149 7.98 -0.01 3.13
N ASP A 150 8.51 1.14 3.54
CA ASP A 150 9.92 1.31 3.86
C ASP A 150 10.30 0.63 5.20
N ALA A 151 11.60 0.40 5.43
CA ALA A 151 12.07 -0.30 6.63
C ALA A 151 11.69 0.40 7.96
N GLU A 152 11.59 1.73 7.99
CA GLU A 152 11.16 2.46 9.18
C GLU A 152 9.69 2.20 9.48
N SER A 153 8.85 2.32 8.45
CA SER A 153 7.41 2.06 8.50
C SER A 153 7.11 0.60 8.87
N VAL A 154 7.90 -0.36 8.38
CA VAL A 154 7.79 -1.77 8.79
C VAL A 154 8.09 -1.95 10.28
N ARG A 155 9.14 -1.32 10.84
CA ARG A 155 9.42 -1.40 12.29
C ARG A 155 8.25 -0.86 13.11
N ASP A 156 7.72 0.28 12.71
CA ASP A 156 6.59 0.94 13.40
C ASP A 156 5.29 0.13 13.31
N CYS A 157 5.10 -0.61 12.22
CA CYS A 157 3.91 -1.42 11.98
C CYS A 157 4.05 -2.88 12.42
N LEU A 158 5.23 -3.33 12.88
CA LEU A 158 5.52 -4.73 13.11
C LEU A 158 4.49 -5.47 14.00
N PRO A 159 4.02 -4.90 15.13
CA PRO A 159 2.95 -5.53 15.91
C PRO A 159 1.64 -5.65 15.13
N GLY A 160 1.30 -4.65 14.32
CA GLY A 160 0.12 -4.65 13.47
C GLY A 160 0.21 -5.67 12.34
N ILE A 161 1.38 -5.82 11.73
CA ILE A 161 1.66 -6.83 10.69
C ILE A 161 1.42 -8.24 11.26
N ARG A 162 2.02 -8.57 12.40
CA ARG A 162 1.84 -9.88 13.05
C ARG A 162 0.37 -10.15 13.33
N ALA A 163 -0.32 -9.19 13.94
CA ALA A 163 -1.73 -9.33 14.29
C ALA A 163 -2.63 -9.49 13.05
N ALA A 164 -2.34 -8.80 11.94
CA ALA A 164 -3.10 -8.94 10.70
C ALA A 164 -2.87 -10.31 10.06
N VAL A 165 -1.61 -10.78 10.00
CA VAL A 165 -1.27 -12.12 9.50
C VAL A 165 -1.96 -13.21 10.33
N GLU A 166 -1.90 -13.12 11.66
CA GLU A 166 -2.53 -14.09 12.56
C GLU A 166 -4.04 -14.17 12.36
N ARG A 167 -4.73 -13.00 12.31
CA ARG A 167 -6.19 -12.96 12.10
C ARG A 167 -6.57 -13.47 10.72
N GLY A 168 -5.85 -13.05 9.68
CA GLY A 168 -6.11 -13.47 8.31
C GLY A 168 -5.95 -14.98 8.13
N LEU A 169 -4.88 -15.55 8.69
CA LEU A 169 -4.66 -17.00 8.72
C LEU A 169 -5.76 -17.74 9.49
N ALA A 170 -6.17 -17.23 10.65
CA ALA A 170 -7.27 -17.81 11.42
C ALA A 170 -8.58 -17.79 10.61
N GLY A 171 -8.87 -16.68 9.92
CA GLY A 171 -10.03 -16.58 9.04
C GLY A 171 -9.97 -17.53 7.85
N MET A 172 -8.82 -17.66 7.18
CA MET A 172 -8.62 -18.61 6.07
C MET A 172 -8.86 -20.05 6.54
N ARG A 173 -8.29 -20.45 7.69
CA ARG A 173 -8.50 -21.78 8.29
C ARG A 173 -9.94 -22.04 8.70
N ALA A 174 -10.66 -21.00 9.10
CA ALA A 174 -12.09 -21.06 9.40
C ALA A 174 -12.98 -21.08 8.14
N GLY A 175 -12.40 -21.04 6.93
CA GLY A 175 -13.15 -21.02 5.67
C GLY A 175 -13.82 -19.67 5.39
N GLN A 176 -13.34 -18.58 5.99
CA GLN A 176 -13.84 -17.24 5.71
C GLN A 176 -13.69 -16.92 4.22
N ARG A 177 -14.77 -16.42 3.63
CA ARG A 177 -14.75 -15.94 2.24
C ARG A 177 -14.29 -14.50 2.21
N TYR A 178 -13.18 -14.28 1.53
CA TYR A 178 -12.65 -12.95 1.24
C TYR A 178 -13.10 -12.50 -0.14
N ARG A 179 -13.23 -11.19 -0.32
CA ARG A 179 -13.60 -10.60 -1.62
C ARG A 179 -12.37 -10.28 -2.50
N PHE A 180 -11.18 -10.48 -1.95
CA PHE A 180 -9.87 -10.23 -2.56
C PHE A 180 -8.93 -11.39 -2.22
N ASP A 181 -7.77 -11.42 -2.87
CA ASP A 181 -6.72 -12.40 -2.59
C ASP A 181 -5.97 -12.07 -1.29
N VAL A 182 -6.55 -12.47 -0.17
CA VAL A 182 -6.00 -12.24 1.16
C VAL A 182 -4.69 -12.99 1.39
N GLU A 183 -4.51 -14.17 0.79
CA GLU A 183 -3.30 -14.98 0.98
C GLU A 183 -2.10 -14.23 0.41
N THR A 184 -2.21 -13.80 -0.85
CA THR A 184 -1.16 -13.04 -1.52
C THR A 184 -0.84 -11.73 -0.81
N GLN A 185 -1.86 -10.99 -0.37
CA GLN A 185 -1.66 -9.73 0.35
C GLN A 185 -0.91 -9.92 1.68
N LEU A 186 -1.29 -10.95 2.46
CA LEU A 186 -0.62 -11.25 3.72
C LEU A 186 0.80 -11.77 3.50
N VAL A 187 1.05 -12.51 2.42
CA VAL A 187 2.41 -12.92 2.01
C VAL A 187 3.25 -11.69 1.66
N GLY A 188 2.73 -10.74 0.90
CA GLY A 188 3.43 -9.48 0.59
C GLY A 188 3.77 -8.70 1.87
N LEU A 189 2.81 -8.60 2.80
CA LEU A 189 3.02 -7.91 4.07
C LEU A 189 4.03 -8.62 4.99
N ALA A 190 3.98 -9.95 5.08
CA ALA A 190 4.99 -10.74 5.79
C ALA A 190 6.37 -10.63 5.11
N GLY A 191 6.40 -10.56 3.78
CA GLY A 191 7.60 -10.33 2.99
C GLY A 191 8.27 -9.00 3.29
N ALA A 192 7.50 -7.92 3.48
CA ALA A 192 8.05 -6.61 3.87
C ALA A 192 8.86 -6.66 5.18
N VAL A 193 8.55 -7.59 6.09
CA VAL A 193 9.28 -7.78 7.36
C VAL A 193 10.76 -8.15 7.14
N THR A 194 11.12 -8.72 5.98
CA THR A 194 12.51 -9.03 5.62
C THR A 194 13.43 -7.79 5.63
N LEU A 195 12.87 -6.58 5.51
CA LEU A 195 13.61 -5.32 5.59
C LEU A 195 14.20 -5.06 6.99
N VAL A 196 13.66 -5.70 8.04
CA VAL A 196 13.98 -5.35 9.43
C VAL A 196 14.23 -6.58 10.33
N ASP A 197 13.61 -7.71 10.02
CA ASP A 197 13.67 -8.95 10.81
C ASP A 197 13.47 -10.16 9.89
N GLU A 198 14.58 -10.71 9.40
CA GLU A 198 14.55 -11.88 8.49
C GLU A 198 13.94 -13.12 9.16
N GLU A 199 14.27 -13.38 10.44
CA GLU A 199 13.82 -14.58 11.14
C GLU A 199 12.30 -14.57 11.30
N LEU A 200 11.75 -13.44 11.74
CA LEU A 200 10.31 -13.27 11.84
C LEU A 200 9.61 -13.33 10.49
N ALA A 201 10.18 -12.69 9.46
CA ALA A 201 9.60 -12.76 8.11
C ALA A 201 9.48 -14.21 7.61
N VAL A 202 10.54 -15.00 7.80
CA VAL A 202 10.55 -16.43 7.41
C VAL A 202 9.55 -17.24 8.24
N GLU A 203 9.42 -16.97 9.53
CA GLU A 203 8.39 -17.61 10.39
C GLU A 203 6.98 -17.35 9.86
N LEU A 204 6.66 -16.08 9.59
CA LEU A 204 5.34 -15.67 9.08
C LEU A 204 5.07 -16.27 7.69
N LEU A 205 6.04 -16.19 6.78
CA LEU A 205 5.91 -16.73 5.42
C LEU A 205 5.71 -18.24 5.42
N ARG A 206 6.47 -19.00 6.22
CA ARG A 206 6.25 -20.45 6.34
C ARG A 206 4.87 -20.78 6.87
N THR A 207 4.39 -19.99 7.82
CA THR A 207 3.07 -20.19 8.42
C THR A 207 1.95 -19.91 7.42
N LEU A 208 2.08 -18.86 6.61
CA LEU A 208 1.13 -18.50 5.55
C LEU A 208 1.14 -19.49 4.40
N LEU A 209 2.33 -19.90 3.95
CA LEU A 209 2.49 -20.73 2.76
C LEU A 209 2.18 -22.21 2.99
N GLY A 210 1.95 -22.65 4.24
CA GLY A 210 1.35 -23.93 4.63
C GLY A 210 1.56 -25.15 3.71
N ASP A 211 0.55 -26.01 3.63
CA ASP A 211 0.64 -27.28 2.89
C ASP A 211 0.19 -27.14 1.42
N GLU A 212 -0.70 -26.18 1.12
CA GLU A 212 -1.28 -25.97 -0.23
C GLU A 212 -1.32 -24.48 -0.61
N PRO A 213 -0.17 -23.80 -0.75
CA PRO A 213 -0.13 -22.39 -1.14
C PRO A 213 -0.58 -22.20 -2.58
N SER A 214 -1.25 -21.08 -2.86
CA SER A 214 -1.52 -20.72 -4.25
C SER A 214 -0.22 -20.38 -5.01
N GLY A 215 -0.23 -20.61 -6.33
CA GLY A 215 0.90 -20.23 -7.18
C GLY A 215 1.22 -18.72 -7.10
N ARG A 216 0.20 -17.87 -6.93
CA ARG A 216 0.39 -16.43 -6.76
C ARG A 216 1.09 -16.12 -5.43
N ALA A 217 0.68 -16.75 -4.33
CA ALA A 217 1.36 -16.60 -3.04
C ALA A 217 2.85 -17.00 -3.13
N LEU A 218 3.19 -18.09 -3.81
CA LEU A 218 4.58 -18.51 -4.03
C LEU A 218 5.39 -17.46 -4.81
N ARG A 219 4.82 -16.86 -5.87
CA ARG A 219 5.47 -15.79 -6.65
C ARG A 219 5.72 -14.54 -5.81
N HIS A 220 4.75 -14.12 -5.01
CA HIS A 220 4.90 -12.95 -4.13
C HIS A 220 5.92 -13.18 -3.00
N ALA A 221 6.08 -14.42 -2.52
CA ALA A 221 7.10 -14.74 -1.53
C ALA A 221 8.53 -14.73 -2.11
N ALA A 222 8.69 -14.99 -3.41
CA ALA A 222 10.01 -15.17 -4.04
C ALA A 222 10.90 -13.93 -3.94
N GLY A 223 10.35 -12.73 -4.20
CA GLY A 223 11.08 -11.46 -4.16
C GLY A 223 11.65 -11.14 -2.78
N PRO A 224 10.84 -11.12 -1.70
CA PRO A 224 11.33 -10.95 -0.33
C PRO A 224 12.35 -12.01 0.09
N VAL A 225 12.11 -13.28 -0.25
CA VAL A 225 12.98 -14.39 0.16
C VAL A 225 14.33 -14.37 -0.57
N SER A 226 14.41 -13.87 -1.81
CA SER A 226 15.69 -13.74 -2.54
C SER A 226 16.68 -12.79 -1.85
N ARG A 227 16.16 -11.85 -1.04
CA ARG A 227 16.95 -10.88 -0.27
C ARG A 227 17.51 -11.46 1.03
N CYS A 228 16.92 -12.56 1.52
CA CYS A 228 17.33 -13.20 2.76
C CYS A 228 18.75 -13.79 2.65
N ARG A 229 19.55 -13.65 3.71
CA ARG A 229 20.95 -14.13 3.77
C ARG A 229 21.16 -15.22 4.81
N GLY A 230 20.29 -15.29 5.81
CA GLY A 230 20.36 -16.24 6.90
C GLY A 230 20.03 -17.69 6.49
N PRO A 231 20.32 -18.66 7.37
CA PRO A 231 20.04 -20.07 7.10
C PRO A 231 18.55 -20.35 6.88
N ALA A 232 17.68 -19.70 7.66
CA ALA A 232 16.24 -19.88 7.58
C ALA A 232 15.68 -19.40 6.23
N GLY A 233 16.11 -18.21 5.78
CA GLY A 233 15.75 -17.67 4.47
C GLY A 233 16.26 -18.52 3.31
N LYS A 234 17.51 -19.02 3.38
CA LYS A 234 18.06 -19.95 2.37
C LYS A 234 17.27 -21.27 2.29
N ALA A 235 16.86 -21.81 3.43
CA ALA A 235 16.03 -23.01 3.47
C ALA A 235 14.64 -22.75 2.86
N LEU A 236 14.01 -21.61 3.18
CA LEU A 236 12.74 -21.21 2.56
C LEU A 236 12.89 -21.00 1.05
N ALA A 237 13.98 -20.37 0.59
CA ALA A 237 14.28 -20.20 -0.83
C ALA A 237 14.42 -21.55 -1.56
N SER A 238 15.08 -22.53 -0.94
CA SER A 238 15.20 -23.88 -1.52
C SER A 238 13.83 -24.53 -1.71
N TRP A 239 13.00 -24.49 -0.68
CA TRP A 239 11.64 -25.01 -0.75
C TRP A 239 10.78 -24.29 -1.80
N LEU A 240 10.86 -22.95 -1.87
CA LEU A 240 10.14 -22.17 -2.88
C LEU A 240 10.55 -22.56 -4.32
N ARG A 241 11.83 -22.84 -4.59
CA ARG A 241 12.27 -23.29 -5.92
C ARG A 241 11.69 -24.66 -6.31
N GLU A 242 11.48 -25.53 -5.32
CA GLU A 242 10.90 -26.87 -5.52
C GLU A 242 9.39 -26.79 -5.72
N ALA A 243 8.69 -26.02 -4.88
CA ALA A 243 7.24 -25.88 -4.90
C ALA A 243 6.72 -24.92 -5.98
N GLY A 244 7.50 -23.91 -6.34
CA GLY A 244 7.12 -22.85 -7.28
C GLY A 244 7.30 -23.21 -8.76
N ASP A 245 6.84 -22.30 -9.60
CA ASP A 245 6.96 -22.39 -11.06
C ASP A 245 8.29 -21.80 -11.58
N ASP A 246 8.43 -21.69 -12.90
CA ASP A 246 9.64 -21.18 -13.54
C ASP A 246 9.96 -19.74 -13.14
N TYR A 247 8.94 -18.90 -12.91
CA TYR A 247 9.14 -17.53 -12.42
C TYR A 247 9.78 -17.54 -11.03
N VAL A 248 9.26 -18.36 -10.10
CA VAL A 248 9.83 -18.48 -8.75
C VAL A 248 11.29 -18.96 -8.82
N ARG A 249 11.59 -19.93 -9.70
CA ARG A 249 12.95 -20.43 -9.90
C ARG A 249 13.88 -19.38 -10.49
N GLU A 250 13.39 -18.56 -11.40
CA GLU A 250 14.15 -17.46 -12.00
C GLU A 250 14.49 -16.40 -10.95
N VAL A 251 13.49 -15.87 -10.23
CA VAL A 251 13.67 -14.85 -9.18
C VAL A 251 14.64 -15.32 -8.10
N LEU A 252 14.55 -16.59 -7.71
CA LEU A 252 15.46 -17.15 -6.70
C LEU A 252 16.80 -17.64 -7.30
N GLY A 253 16.89 -17.81 -8.62
CA GLY A 253 18.07 -18.28 -9.34
C GLY A 253 19.06 -17.17 -9.70
N GLN A 254 18.59 -15.92 -9.80
CA GLN A 254 19.44 -14.75 -9.97
C GLN A 254 20.38 -14.59 -8.76
N ARG A 255 21.69 -14.74 -9.00
CA ARG A 255 22.76 -14.64 -8.00
C ARG A 255 23.45 -13.27 -8.15
N GLU A 256 23.44 -12.52 -7.05
CA GLU A 256 24.05 -11.20 -6.77
C GLU A 256 23.44 -9.97 -7.49
N PRO A 257 22.94 -8.95 -6.77
CA PRO A 257 22.71 -7.66 -7.38
C PRO A 257 24.07 -7.05 -7.73
N ALA A 258 24.31 -6.80 -9.01
CA ALA A 258 25.10 -5.63 -9.36
C ALA A 258 24.31 -4.41 -8.84
N ASP A 259 25.00 -3.46 -8.21
CA ASP A 259 24.38 -2.24 -7.72
C ASP A 259 23.46 -1.61 -8.77
N GLY A 260 22.18 -1.44 -8.41
CA GLY A 260 21.33 -0.43 -9.03
C GLY A 260 20.55 -0.80 -10.29
N ASP A 261 19.87 -1.95 -10.36
CA ASP A 261 18.69 -2.03 -11.25
C ASP A 261 17.76 -3.22 -10.97
N PHE A 262 16.53 -2.94 -10.52
CA PHE A 262 15.33 -3.69 -10.95
C PHE A 262 14.05 -2.94 -10.54
N ARG A 263 13.35 -2.38 -11.54
CA ARG A 263 11.92 -2.08 -11.49
C ARG A 263 11.19 -3.23 -12.19
N PRO A 264 10.16 -3.85 -11.60
CA PRO A 264 9.26 -4.69 -12.38
C PRO A 264 8.35 -3.76 -13.18
N ASP A 265 8.66 -3.59 -14.48
CA ASP A 265 7.66 -3.15 -15.44
C ASP A 265 6.55 -4.20 -15.48
N VAL A 266 5.41 -3.86 -14.88
CA VAL A 266 4.16 -4.57 -15.09
C VAL A 266 3.62 -4.08 -16.43
N GLU A 267 4.06 -4.71 -17.52
CA GLU A 267 3.41 -4.50 -18.81
C GLU A 267 1.96 -5.01 -18.75
N ALA A 268 1.07 -4.13 -19.15
CA ALA A 268 -0.35 -4.37 -19.28
C ALA A 268 -0.64 -5.42 -20.35
N GLY A 269 -1.31 -6.49 -19.91
CA GLY A 269 -2.32 -7.20 -20.70
C GLY A 269 -3.70 -6.86 -20.18
#